data_AF-A0A7W1NQZ5-F1
#
_entry.id   AF-A0A7W1NQZ5-F1
#
_cell.length_a   1.000
_cell.length_b   1.000
_cell.length_c   1.000
_cell.angle_alpha   90.00
_cell.angle_beta   90.00
_cell.angle_gamma   90.00
#
_symmetry.space_group_name_H-M   'P 1'
#
loop_
_entity.id
_entity.type
_entity.pdbx_description
1 polymer ?
#
loop_
_entity_poly.entity_id
_entity_poly.type
_entity_poly.pdbx_seq_one_letter_code
_entity_poly.pdbx_strand_id
1 'polypeptide(L)'
;MSRTHKRWLYVVLIGYVVLATIYSIVTPPFEASDELWHYPMVKYMADHSLQLPPQDSENQAAWRQEGSQPPLYYMIAAVLT
;
A
#
# COMPACT_ATOMS: atom_id res chain seq x y z
N MET A 1 25.07 -21.51 8.27
CA MET A 1 24.60 -20.66 9.39
C MET A 1 24.68 -21.43 10.70
N SER A 2 25.27 -20.87 11.76
CA SER A 2 25.33 -21.55 13.07
C SER A 2 23.97 -21.54 13.79
N ARG A 3 23.77 -22.46 14.76
CA ARG A 3 22.51 -22.54 15.55
C ARG A 3 22.14 -21.20 16.22
N THR A 4 23.13 -20.41 16.62
CA THR A 4 22.93 -19.08 17.22
C THR A 4 22.33 -18.09 16.24
N HIS A 5 22.78 -18.08 14.98
CA HIS A 5 22.21 -17.20 13.94
C HIS A 5 20.74 -17.52 13.66
N LYS A 6 20.37 -18.81 13.64
CA LYS A 6 18.97 -19.21 13.47
C LYS A 6 18.09 -18.74 14.63
N ARG A 7 18.57 -18.83 15.87
CA ARG A 7 17.85 -18.34 17.06
C ARG A 7 17.59 -16.83 16.97
N TRP A 8 18.61 -16.05 16.62
CA TRP A 8 18.45 -14.60 16.43
C TRP A 8 17.48 -14.26 15.31
N LEU A 9 17.55 -14.96 14.18
CA LEU A 9 16.59 -14.80 13.10
C LEU A 9 15.15 -15.06 13.58
N TYR A 10 14.92 -16.13 14.34
CA TYR A 10 13.58 -16.40 14.89
C TYR A 10 13.12 -15.32 15.85
N VAL A 11 14.00 -14.79 16.71
CA VAL A 11 13.66 -13.68 17.61
C VAL A 11 13.22 -12.45 16.82
N VAL A 12 13.95 -12.08 15.76
CA VAL A 12 13.60 -10.94 14.89
C VAL A 12 12.28 -11.18 14.18
N LEU A 13 12.08 -12.36 13.60
CA LEU A 13 10.84 -12.69 12.87
C LEU A 13 9.62 -12.70 13.79
N ILE A 14 9.74 -13.29 14.98
CA ILE A 14 8.66 -13.30 15.97
C ILE A 14 8.36 -11.86 16.42
N GLY A 15 9.40 -11.08 16.74
CA GLY A 15 9.26 -9.68 17.11
C GLY A 15 8.55 -8.85 16.02
N TYR A 16 8.94 -9.03 14.77
CA TYR A 16 8.29 -8.39 13.62
C TYR A 16 6.81 -8.75 13.53
N VAL A 17 6.45 -10.04 13.59
CA VAL A 17 5.05 -10.49 13.48
C VAL A 17 4.20 -9.92 14.61
N VAL A 18 4.72 -9.92 15.85
CA VAL A 18 4.02 -9.35 17.01
C VAL A 18 3.76 -7.86 16.80
N LEU A 19 4.80 -7.10 16.44
CA LEU A 19 4.68 -5.64 16.24
C LEU A 19 3.77 -5.29 15.06
N ALA A 20 3.89 -6.00 13.93
CA ALA A 20 3.04 -5.80 12.76
C ALA A 20 1.57 -6.11 13.07
N THR A 21 1.31 -7.15 13.87
CA THR A 21 -0.07 -7.49 14.30
C THR A 21 -0.64 -6.41 15.20
N ILE A 22 0.13 -5.92 16.18
CA ILE A 22 -0.32 -4.82 17.06
C ILE A 22 -0.60 -3.58 16.22
N TYR A 23 0.29 -3.21 15.30
CA TYR A 23 0.11 -2.08 14.40
C TYR A 23 -1.18 -2.23 13.57
N SER A 24 -1.42 -3.41 12.97
CA SER A 24 -2.63 -3.67 12.18
C SER A 24 -3.94 -3.58 12.97
N ILE A 25 -3.91 -3.82 14.28
CA ILE A 25 -5.09 -3.72 15.15
C ILE A 25 -5.31 -2.27 15.61
N VAL A 26 -4.22 -1.57 15.95
CA VAL A 26 -4.26 -0.21 16.53
C VAL A 26 -4.37 0.88 15.46
N THR A 27 -3.92 0.60 14.24
CA THR A 27 -4.06 1.49 13.08
C THR A 27 -4.93 0.77 12.04
N PRO A 28 -6.26 0.95 12.12
CA PRO A 28 -7.19 0.39 11.14
C PRO A 28 -6.85 0.80 9.71
N PRO A 29 -7.27 0.00 8.71
CA PRO A 29 -7.18 0.38 7.30
C PRO A 29 -7.77 1.78 7.06
N PHE A 30 -7.09 2.56 6.23
CA PHE A 30 -7.39 3.95 5.88
C PHE A 30 -7.12 4.99 6.97
N GLU A 31 -6.56 4.62 8.13
CA GLU A 31 -6.04 5.58 9.11
C GLU A 31 -4.55 5.91 8.89
N ALA A 32 -3.82 5.06 8.17
CA ALA A 32 -2.47 5.40 7.72
C ALA A 32 -2.53 6.47 6.62
N SER A 33 -1.64 7.46 6.70
CA SER A 33 -1.66 8.73 5.94
C SER A 33 -1.99 8.59 4.45
N ASP A 34 -1.49 7.55 3.79
CA ASP A 34 -1.45 7.47 2.33
C ASP A 34 -2.42 6.43 1.75
N GLU A 35 -2.94 5.51 2.56
CA GLU A 35 -3.87 4.46 2.11
C GLU A 35 -5.15 5.04 1.50
N LEU A 36 -5.62 6.16 2.06
CA LEU A 36 -6.81 6.88 1.59
C LEU A 36 -6.64 7.42 0.15
N TRP A 37 -5.42 7.69 -0.28
CA TRP A 37 -5.11 8.23 -1.60
C TRP A 37 -4.70 7.14 -2.60
N HIS A 38 -4.08 6.05 -2.13
CA HIS A 38 -3.74 4.91 -2.98
C HIS A 38 -4.98 4.16 -3.48
N TYR A 39 -5.97 3.92 -2.61
CA TYR A 39 -7.14 3.11 -2.98
C TYR A 39 -7.96 3.72 -4.14
N PRO A 40 -8.30 5.02 -4.15
CA PRO A 40 -8.99 5.64 -5.29
C PRO A 40 -8.23 5.50 -6.61
N MET A 41 -6.90 5.51 -6.57
CA MET A 41 -6.06 5.33 -7.76
C MET A 41 -6.18 3.91 -8.31
N VAL A 42 -6.00 2.89 -7.45
CA VAL A 42 -6.19 1.47 -7.81
C VAL A 42 -7.59 1.24 -8.35
N LYS A 43 -8.61 1.74 -7.65
CA LYS A 43 -10.00 1.61 -8.05
C LYS A 43 -10.26 2.25 -9.42
N TYR A 44 -9.74 3.44 -9.67
CA TYR A 44 -9.89 4.10 -10.97
C TYR A 44 -9.32 3.23 -12.09
N MET A 45 -8.11 2.70 -11.93
CA MET A 45 -7.49 1.84 -12.94
C MET A 45 -8.27 0.54 -13.16
N ALA A 46 -8.75 -0.10 -12.08
CA ALA A 46 -9.57 -1.30 -12.19
C ALA A 46 -10.88 -1.03 -12.95
N ASP A 47 -11.55 0.08 -12.65
CA ASP A 47 -12.81 0.47 -13.29
C ASP A 47 -12.62 0.95 -14.75
N HIS A 48 -11.43 1.43 -15.12
CA HIS A 48 -11.16 2.07 -16.43
C HIS A 48 -10.15 1.29 -17.29
N SER A 49 -10.10 -0.03 -17.18
CA SER A 49 -9.23 -0.89 -18.03
C SER A 49 -7.75 -0.47 -18.00
N LEU A 50 -7.25 -0.15 -16.80
CA LEU A 50 -5.88 0.29 -16.51
C LEU A 50 -5.49 1.62 -17.16
N GLN A 51 -6.45 2.45 -17.57
CA GLN A 51 -6.17 3.81 -18.02
C GLN A 51 -5.63 4.68 -16.88
N LEU A 52 -4.67 5.54 -17.21
CA LEU A 52 -4.12 6.50 -16.26
C LEU A 52 -5.17 7.58 -15.94
N PRO A 53 -5.30 7.98 -14.66
CA PRO A 53 -6.18 9.07 -14.29
C PRO A 53 -5.73 10.40 -14.91
N PRO A 54 -6.67 11.25 -15.36
CA PRO A 54 -6.34 12.59 -15.85
C PRO A 54 -5.71 13.45 -14.74
N GLN A 55 -4.70 14.23 -15.09
CA GLN A 55 -4.11 15.23 -14.21
C GLN A 55 -4.82 16.57 -14.42
N ASP A 56 -5.47 17.08 -13.38
CA ASP A 56 -6.17 18.35 -13.39
C ASP A 56 -5.68 19.20 -12.20
N SER A 57 -5.10 20.37 -12.49
CA SER A 57 -4.58 21.29 -11.46
C SER A 57 -5.68 22.11 -10.78
N GLU A 58 -6.86 22.22 -11.40
CA GLU A 58 -7.99 23.00 -10.88
C GLU A 58 -8.90 22.15 -9.99
N ASN A 59 -8.94 20.84 -10.20
CA ASN A 59 -9.74 19.90 -9.40
C ASN A 59 -8.86 18.85 -8.71
N GLN A 60 -8.76 18.94 -7.38
CA GLN A 60 -8.07 17.91 -6.59
C GLN A 60 -8.84 16.59 -6.64
N ALA A 61 -8.32 15.64 -7.40
CA ALA A 61 -8.87 14.30 -7.49
C ALA A 61 -8.68 13.51 -6.17
N ALA A 62 -9.46 12.43 -6.02
CA ALA A 62 -9.44 11.59 -4.81
C ALA A 62 -8.07 10.94 -4.54
N TRP A 63 -7.23 10.75 -5.56
CA TRP A 63 -5.87 10.22 -5.42
C TRP A 63 -4.80 11.30 -5.17
N ARG A 64 -5.13 12.60 -5.26
CA ARG A 64 -4.19 13.72 -5.04
C ARG A 64 -2.84 13.50 -5.73
N GLN A 65 -1.73 13.66 -5.00
CA GLN A 65 -0.36 13.48 -5.48
C GLN A 65 -0.07 12.05 -5.96
N GLU A 66 -0.82 11.04 -5.49
CA GLU A 66 -0.65 9.63 -5.91
C GLU A 66 -0.94 9.43 -7.39
N GLY A 67 -1.76 10.30 -7.99
CA GLY A 67 -2.03 10.28 -9.42
C GLY A 67 -0.81 10.55 -10.29
N SER A 68 0.26 11.12 -9.71
CA SER A 68 1.51 11.43 -10.42
C SER A 68 2.59 10.34 -10.24
N GLN A 69 2.32 9.32 -9.43
CA GLN A 69 3.28 8.24 -9.20
C GLN A 69 3.39 7.28 -10.39
N PRO A 70 4.53 6.58 -10.55
CA PRO A 70 4.67 5.55 -11.56
C PRO A 70 3.58 4.47 -11.43
N PRO A 71 2.96 4.05 -12.55
CA PRO A 71 1.71 3.30 -12.50
C PRO A 71 1.87 1.81 -12.18
N LEU A 72 3.09 1.26 -12.20
CA LEU A 72 3.33 -0.18 -12.10
C LEU A 72 2.67 -0.80 -10.85
N TYR A 73 2.85 -0.15 -9.70
CA TYR A 73 2.24 -0.59 -8.44
C TYR A 73 0.71 -0.65 -8.54
N TYR A 74 0.09 0.42 -9.03
CA TYR A 74 -1.37 0.54 -9.09
C TYR A 74 -1.99 -0.35 -10.16
N MET A 75 -1.32 -0.55 -11.30
CA MET A 75 -1.76 -1.48 -12.33
C MET A 75 -1.78 -2.92 -11.82
N ILE A 76 -0.73 -3.35 -11.10
CA ILE A 76 -0.68 -4.69 -10.51
C ILE A 76 -1.79 -4.83 -9.46
N ALA A 77 -1.95 -3.84 -8.58
CA ALA A 77 -3.02 -3.84 -7.57
C ALA A 77 -4.42 -3.89 -8.21
N ALA A 78 -4.64 -3.15 -9.30
CA ALA A 78 -5.92 -3.12 -10.03
C ALA A 78 -6.24 -4.44 -10.72
N VAL A 79 -5.24 -5.21 -11.15
CA VAL A 79 -5.44 -6.56 -11.71
C VAL A 79 -5.76 -7.59 -10.63
N LEU A 80 -5.29 -7.37 -9.40
CA LEU A 80 -5.47 -8.27 -8.27
C LEU A 80 -6.73 -8.00 -7.43
N THR A 81 -7.46 -6.92 -7.73
CA THR A 81 -8.69 -6.49 -7.03
C THR A 81 -9.91 -6.80 -7.90
#